data_AF-A0A1F6X777-F1
#
_entry.id   AF-A0A1F6X777-F1
#
_cell.length_a   1.000
_cell.length_b   1.000
_cell.length_c   1.000
_cell.angle_alpha   90.00
_cell.angle_beta   90.00
_cell.angle_gamma   90.00
#
_symmetry.space_group_name_H-M   'P 1'
#
loop_
_entity.id
_entity.type
_entity.pdbx_description
1 polymer ?
#
loop_
_entity_poly.entity_id
_entity_poly.type
_entity_poly.pdbx_seq_one_letter_code
_entity_poly.pdbx_strand_id
1 'polypeptide(L)'
;MKDDLENPFKGYLVNLQKQKQAVNPVHEIVNCYYKMNGWEKMPKEFYRGRYAYNKLAKEAKTLYEVLNQNLDDSIWALDRMKYLAEKNGFDWTISTCLKHKKI
;
A
#
# COMPACT_ATOMS: atom_id res chain seq x y z
N MET A 1 4.25 -14.21 -22.44
CA MET A 1 4.46 -15.17 -21.35
C MET A 1 3.21 -15.14 -20.48
N LYS A 2 2.72 -16.29 -20.04
CA LYS A 2 1.53 -16.39 -19.19
C LYS A 2 1.90 -15.87 -17.80
N ASP A 3 1.55 -14.63 -17.49
CA ASP A 3 1.64 -14.12 -16.13
C ASP A 3 0.38 -14.57 -15.37
N ASP A 4 0.31 -15.86 -15.05
CA ASP A 4 -0.56 -16.40 -13.99
C ASP A 4 -0.03 -15.98 -12.61
N LEU A 5 0.40 -14.72 -12.46
CA LEU A 5 0.91 -14.21 -11.20
C LEU A 5 -0.30 -13.89 -10.31
N GLU A 6 -0.77 -14.89 -9.58
CA GLU A 6 -1.79 -14.72 -8.57
C GLU A 6 -1.29 -13.77 -7.46
N ASN A 7 -2.21 -12.97 -6.91
CA ASN A 7 -1.89 -12.07 -5.81
C ASN A 7 -1.39 -12.89 -4.59
N PRO A 8 -0.13 -12.75 -4.16
CA PRO A 8 0.42 -13.52 -3.04
C PRO A 8 -0.19 -13.11 -1.69
N PHE A 9 -0.86 -11.96 -1.64
CA PHE A 9 -1.57 -11.47 -0.46
C PHE A 9 -3.02 -11.94 -0.39
N LYS A 10 -3.48 -12.79 -1.30
CA LYS A 10 -4.85 -13.32 -1.30
C LYS A 10 -5.17 -13.98 0.05
N GLY A 11 -6.24 -13.52 0.70
CA GLY A 11 -6.65 -13.94 2.03
C GLY A 11 -6.03 -13.14 3.19
N TYR A 12 -5.25 -12.08 2.89
CA TYR A 12 -4.65 -11.23 3.92
C TYR A 12 -5.73 -10.56 4.78
N LEU A 13 -6.72 -9.90 4.17
CA LEU A 13 -7.82 -9.27 4.92
C LEU A 13 -8.57 -10.27 5.80
N VAL A 14 -8.88 -11.44 5.26
CA VAL A 14 -9.59 -12.51 5.99
C VAL A 14 -8.80 -12.96 7.21
N ASN A 15 -7.49 -13.13 7.08
CA ASN A 15 -6.63 -13.51 8.20
C ASN A 15 -6.49 -12.37 9.22
N LEU A 16 -6.43 -11.13 8.76
CA LEU A 16 -6.34 -9.97 9.63
C LEU A 16 -7.62 -9.78 10.46
N GLN A 17 -8.79 -9.99 9.87
CA GLN A 17 -10.09 -9.92 10.56
C GLN A 17 -10.26 -11.02 11.63
N LYS A 18 -9.60 -12.17 11.47
CA LYS A 18 -9.56 -13.20 12.53
C LYS A 18 -8.80 -12.76 13.77
N GLN A 19 -7.83 -11.86 13.61
CA GLN A 19 -6.98 -11.37 14.71
C GLN A 19 -7.46 -10.02 15.28
N LYS A 20 -8.13 -9.20 14.47
CA LYS A 20 -8.60 -7.85 14.84
C LYS A 20 -10.09 -7.69 14.55
N GLN A 21 -10.83 -7.22 15.55
CA GLN A 21 -12.30 -7.10 15.49
C GLN A 21 -12.79 -6.00 14.52
N ALA A 22 -12.00 -4.94 14.31
CA ALA A 22 -12.30 -3.87 13.37
C ALA A 22 -11.06 -3.55 12.54
N VAL A 23 -11.09 -3.91 11.26
CA VAL A 23 -10.03 -3.59 10.29
C VAL A 23 -10.48 -2.40 9.46
N ASN A 24 -9.68 -1.34 9.44
CA ASN A 24 -9.86 -0.22 8.51
C ASN A 24 -8.89 -0.40 7.33
N PRO A 25 -9.37 -0.73 6.12
CA PRO A 25 -8.50 -1.00 4.97
C PRO A 25 -7.58 0.17 4.63
N VAL A 26 -8.08 1.42 4.71
CA VAL A 26 -7.27 2.62 4.43
C VAL A 26 -6.12 2.75 5.42
N HIS A 27 -6.40 2.52 6.70
CA HIS A 27 -5.37 2.53 7.73
C HIS A 27 -4.31 1.45 7.48
N GLU A 28 -4.74 0.24 7.12
CA GLU A 28 -3.80 -0.86 6.89
C GLU A 28 -2.97 -0.69 5.62
N ILE A 29 -3.51 -0.08 4.57
CA ILE A 29 -2.71 0.29 3.37
C ILE A 29 -1.60 1.27 3.77
N VAL A 30 -1.90 2.30 4.57
CA VAL A 30 -0.89 3.26 5.03
C VAL A 30 0.14 2.60 5.95
N ASN A 31 -0.29 1.73 6.86
CA ASN A 31 0.62 0.97 7.72
C ASN A 31 1.55 0.06 6.91
N CYS A 32 1.01 -0.68 5.94
CA CYS A 32 1.80 -1.53 5.05
C CYS A 32 2.83 -0.70 4.28
N TYR A 33 2.43 0.47 3.78
CA TYR A 33 3.35 1.40 3.12
C TYR A 33 4.50 1.84 4.03
N TYR A 34 4.22 2.24 5.28
CA TYR A 34 5.29 2.59 6.23
C TYR A 34 6.21 1.41 6.53
N LYS A 35 5.64 0.23 6.79
CA LYS A 35 6.40 -1.00 7.09
C LYS A 35 7.29 -1.42 5.93
N MET A 36 6.77 -1.38 4.70
CA MET A 36 7.51 -1.68 3.48
C MET A 36 8.73 -0.79 3.28
N ASN A 37 8.64 0.48 3.68
CA ASN A 37 9.74 1.45 3.59
C ASN A 37 10.60 1.53 4.87
N GLY A 38 10.30 0.73 5.91
CA GLY A 38 11.05 0.76 7.17
C GLY A 38 10.81 2.01 8.02
N TRP A 39 9.71 2.73 7.78
CA TRP A 39 9.42 4.02 8.42
C TRP A 39 8.54 3.91 9.67
N GLU A 40 8.53 2.77 10.36
CA GLU A 40 7.69 2.58 11.56
C GLU A 40 8.22 3.35 12.79
N LYS A 41 9.52 3.68 12.79
CA LYS A 41 10.24 4.28 13.94
C LYS A 41 10.85 5.65 13.62
N MET A 42 10.34 6.34 12.61
CA MET A 42 10.87 7.65 12.20
C MET A 42 10.49 8.75 13.21
N PRO A 43 11.28 9.83 13.32
CA PRO A 43 10.93 10.96 14.17
C PRO A 43 9.63 11.63 13.71
N LYS A 44 8.90 12.27 14.62
CA LYS A 44 7.59 12.91 14.33
C LYS A 44 7.64 13.88 13.15
N GLU A 45 8.77 14.56 12.95
CA GLU A 45 8.99 15.52 11.87
C GLU A 45 8.90 14.88 10.48
N PHE A 46 9.30 13.61 10.35
CA PHE A 46 9.20 12.86 9.10
C PHE A 46 7.74 12.79 8.60
N TYR A 47 6.79 12.60 9.51
CA TYR A 47 5.36 12.51 9.20
C TYR A 47 4.65 13.87 9.07
N ARG A 48 5.38 14.99 9.05
CA ARG A 48 4.78 16.33 8.84
C ARG A 48 4.74 16.74 7.37
N GLY A 49 5.51 16.08 6.51
CA GLY A 49 5.71 16.49 5.12
C GLY A 49 4.87 15.71 4.10
N ARG A 50 5.57 15.08 3.15
CA ARG A 50 4.98 14.21 2.11
C ARG A 50 4.40 12.93 2.70
N TYR A 51 5.02 12.41 3.75
CA TYR A 51 4.65 11.16 4.42
C TYR A 51 3.69 11.37 5.60
N ALA A 52 2.89 12.44 5.55
CA ALA A 52 1.88 12.69 6.56
C ALA A 52 0.71 11.73 6.42
N TYR A 53 0.25 11.16 7.54
CA TYR A 53 -0.83 10.17 7.55
C TYR A 53 -2.09 10.66 6.84
N ASN A 54 -2.50 11.91 7.04
CA ASN A 54 -3.69 12.47 6.40
C ASN A 54 -3.58 12.53 4.86
N LYS A 55 -2.39 12.77 4.31
CA LYS A 55 -2.14 12.76 2.87
C LYS A 55 -2.14 11.33 2.34
N LEU A 56 -1.37 10.45 2.99
CA LEU A 56 -1.28 9.05 2.62
C LEU A 56 -2.63 8.33 2.75
N ALA A 57 -3.45 8.66 3.74
CA ALA A 57 -4.80 8.12 3.90
C ALA A 57 -5.74 8.51 2.75
N LYS A 58 -5.59 9.74 2.20
CA LYS A 58 -6.34 10.13 0.99
C LYS A 58 -5.89 9.31 -0.22
N GLU A 59 -4.58 9.17 -0.40
CA GLU A 59 -4.02 8.35 -1.50
C GLU A 59 -4.42 6.88 -1.38
N ALA A 60 -4.35 6.31 -0.17
CA ALA A 60 -4.73 4.95 0.14
C ALA A 60 -6.22 4.71 -0.10
N LYS A 61 -7.08 5.66 0.28
CA LYS A 61 -8.51 5.59 -0.03
C LYS A 61 -8.75 5.52 -1.54
N THR A 62 -8.10 6.38 -2.32
CA THR A 62 -8.23 6.35 -3.79
C THR A 62 -7.70 5.05 -4.38
N LEU A 63 -6.56 4.53 -3.90
CA LEU A 63 -6.02 3.24 -4.33
C LEU A 63 -7.01 2.11 -4.07
N TYR A 64 -7.55 2.07 -2.86
CA TYR A 64 -8.55 1.08 -2.44
C TYR A 64 -9.80 1.14 -3.32
N GLU A 65 -10.32 2.33 -3.60
CA GLU A 65 -11.49 2.52 -4.48
C GLU A 65 -11.22 2.07 -5.92
N VAL A 66 -10.05 2.41 -6.49
CA VAL A 66 -9.67 2.02 -7.86
C VAL A 66 -9.47 0.51 -7.98
N LEU A 67 -9.08 -0.17 -6.90
CA LEU A 67 -8.93 -1.62 -6.85
C LEU A 67 -10.18 -2.32 -6.30
N ASN A 68 -11.37 -1.77 -6.57
CA ASN A 68 -12.66 -2.36 -6.22
C ASN A 68 -12.83 -2.67 -4.73
N GLN A 69 -12.21 -1.87 -3.86
CA GLN A 69 -12.23 -2.07 -2.41
C GLN A 69 -11.63 -3.43 -1.99
N ASN A 70 -10.62 -3.90 -2.73
CA ASN A 70 -9.85 -5.09 -2.36
C ASN A 70 -8.55 -4.67 -1.64
N LEU A 71 -8.46 -5.01 -0.35
CA LEU A 71 -7.28 -4.71 0.47
C LEU A 71 -6.06 -5.51 -0.01
N ASP A 72 -6.25 -6.78 -0.34
CA ASP A 72 -5.18 -7.68 -0.75
C ASP A 72 -4.54 -7.16 -2.05
N ASP A 73 -5.35 -6.70 -3.02
CA ASP A 73 -4.86 -6.12 -4.27
C ASP A 73 -4.18 -4.77 -4.03
N SER A 74 -4.68 -3.99 -3.08
CA SER A 74 -4.06 -2.72 -2.68
C SER A 74 -2.66 -2.92 -2.11
N ILE A 75 -2.48 -3.94 -1.26
CA ILE A 75 -1.16 -4.29 -0.70
C ILE A 75 -0.24 -4.82 -1.80
N TRP A 76 -0.75 -5.64 -2.71
CA TRP A 76 0.04 -6.14 -3.82
C TRP A 76 0.51 -5.01 -4.77
N ALA A 77 -0.34 -4.01 -5.01
CA ALA A 77 0.04 -2.83 -5.79
C ALA A 77 1.19 -2.05 -5.13
N LEU A 78 1.17 -1.91 -3.79
CA LEU A 78 2.28 -1.29 -3.04
C LEU A 78 3.57 -2.10 -3.17
N ASP A 79 3.50 -3.43 -3.04
CA ASP A 79 4.66 -4.31 -3.15
C ASP A 79 5.30 -4.24 -4.55
N ARG A 80 4.47 -4.28 -5.60
CA ARG A 80 4.93 -4.09 -6.98
C ARG A 80 5.56 -2.71 -7.19
N MET A 81 4.97 -1.66 -6.62
CA MET A 81 5.51 -0.32 -6.76
C MET A 81 6.85 -0.17 -6.04
N LYS A 82 6.99 -0.75 -4.84
CA LYS A 82 8.27 -0.81 -4.13
C LYS A 82 9.34 -1.49 -4.99
N TYR A 83 9.04 -2.66 -5.53
CA TYR A 83 9.97 -3.39 -6.39
C TYR A 83 10.41 -2.55 -7.60
N LEU A 84 9.47 -1.86 -8.27
CA LEU A 84 9.78 -0.98 -9.40
C LEU A 84 10.63 0.22 -8.97
N ALA A 85 10.31 0.85 -7.83
CA ALA A 85 11.03 1.98 -7.29
C ALA A 85 12.47 1.61 -6.92
N GLU A 86 12.68 0.48 -6.24
CA GLU A 86 14.00 -0.04 -5.89
C GLU A 86 14.81 -0.41 -7.12
N LYS A 87 14.18 -1.09 -8.10
CA LYS A 87 14.85 -1.50 -9.33
C LYS A 87 15.30 -0.32 -10.20
N ASN A 88 14.50 0.75 -10.25
CA ASN A 88 14.75 1.91 -11.10
C ASN A 88 15.33 3.12 -10.33
N GLY A 89 15.54 3.01 -9.02
CA GLY A 89 16.16 4.04 -8.19
C GLY A 89 15.33 5.33 -8.08
N PHE A 90 14.00 5.25 -8.05
CA PHE A 90 13.15 6.44 -7.90
C PHE A 90 12.36 6.45 -6.59
N ASP A 91 11.98 7.64 -6.14
CA ASP A 91 11.15 7.83 -4.96
C ASP A 91 9.66 7.68 -5.30
N TRP A 92 8.91 6.97 -4.44
CA TRP A 92 7.53 6.61 -4.71
C TRP A 92 6.61 6.94 -3.53
N THR A 93 5.32 7.08 -3.82
CA THR A 93 4.25 7.20 -2.83
C THR A 93 3.08 6.28 -3.22
N ILE A 94 2.09 6.15 -2.36
CA ILE A 94 0.88 5.38 -2.65
C ILE A 94 0.22 5.87 -3.94
N SER A 95 0.18 7.19 -4.16
CA SER A 95 -0.29 7.80 -5.42
C SER A 95 0.49 7.38 -6.67
N THR A 96 1.75 6.94 -6.57
CA THR A 96 2.50 6.41 -7.72
C THR A 96 1.86 5.13 -8.25
N CYS A 97 1.25 4.31 -7.39
CA CYS A 97 0.50 3.11 -7.79
C CYS A 97 -0.66 3.45 -8.75
N LEU A 98 -1.29 4.60 -8.58
CA LEU A 98 -2.39 5.07 -9.43
C LEU A 98 -1.93 5.49 -10.84
N LYS A 99 -0.69 5.95 -10.98
CA LYS A 99 -0.12 6.43 -12.25
C LYS A 99 0.33 5.29 -13.16
N HIS A 100 0.74 4.17 -12.57
CA HIS A 100 1.19 2.97 -13.28
C HIS A 100 0.03 2.03 -13.63
N LYS A 101 -1.07 2.58 -14.18
CA LYS A 101 -2.30 1.88 -14.59
C LYS A 101 -2.11 1.01 -15.86
N LYS A 102 -0.97 0.32 -15.95
CA LYS A 102 -0.74 -0.86 -16.80
C LYS A 102 -0.43 -2.03 -15.87
N ILE A 103 -1.40 -2.38 -15.04
CA ILE A 103 -1.45 -3.67 -14.35
C ILE A 103 -2.49 -4.50 -15.08
#